data_AF-A0A9Q4MU21-F1
#
_entry.id   AF-A0A9Q4MU21-F1
#
_cell.length_a   1.000
_cell.length_b   1.000
_cell.length_c   1.000
_cell.angle_alpha   90.00
_cell.angle_beta   90.00
_cell.angle_gamma   90.00
#
_symmetry.space_group_name_H-M   'P 1'
#
loop_
_entity.id
_entity.type
_entity.pdbx_description
1 polymer ?
#
loop_
_entity_poly.entity_id
_entity_poly.type
_entity_poly.pdbx_seq_one_letter_code
_entity_poly.pdbx_strand_id
1 'polypeptide(L)'
;SWRFTTDMEKKDKIDYLELTYLSAIHHEKFVKVRHYANPYDPADKSYYEWRETYHMKQTLKGRQSLINIWKRQNKVCPICGERIDRERPWSITEQIVDGRKVRTLVHTSCKRIIKK
;
A
#
# COMPACT_ATOMS: atom_id res chain seq x y z
N SER A 1 -27.93 -15.23 22.64
CA SER A 1 -26.80 -14.37 22.26
C SER A 1 -26.35 -13.64 23.51
N TRP A 2 -25.05 -13.65 23.82
CA TRP A 2 -24.48 -12.92 24.95
C TRP A 2 -23.98 -11.57 24.46
N ARG A 3 -24.43 -10.49 25.11
CA ARG A 3 -24.10 -9.11 24.73
C ARG A 3 -23.50 -8.41 25.94
N PHE A 4 -22.41 -7.70 25.71
CA PHE A 4 -21.81 -6.81 26.68
C PHE A 4 -22.20 -5.38 26.33
N THR A 5 -22.65 -4.65 27.33
CA THR A 5 -22.98 -3.23 27.24
C THR A 5 -22.01 -2.47 28.12
N THR A 6 -21.47 -1.38 27.59
CA THR A 6 -20.73 -0.42 28.39
C THR A 6 -21.37 0.94 28.21
N ASP A 7 -21.58 1.62 29.33
CA ASP A 7 -21.91 3.04 29.31
C ASP A 7 -20.59 3.80 29.08
N MET A 8 -20.48 4.43 27.91
CA MET A 8 -19.34 5.29 27.58
C MET A 8 -19.81 6.73 27.78
N GLU A 9 -19.59 7.26 28.99
CA GLU A 9 -20.08 8.56 29.51
C GLU A 9 -19.89 9.79 28.57
N LYS A 10 -19.16 9.67 27.46
CA LYS A 10 -18.87 10.76 26.51
C LYS A 10 -19.86 10.88 25.34
N LYS A 11 -20.76 9.93 25.15
CA LYS A 11 -21.82 10.01 24.14
C LYS A 11 -23.08 9.40 24.75
N ASP A 12 -24.24 10.06 24.63
CA ASP A 12 -25.57 9.54 25.01
C ASP A 12 -26.00 8.27 24.22
N LYS A 13 -25.06 7.38 23.91
CA LYS A 13 -25.25 6.14 23.18
C LYS A 13 -24.54 5.02 23.93
N ILE A 14 -25.32 4.05 24.36
CA ILE A 14 -24.83 2.76 24.81
C ILE A 14 -24.23 2.03 23.59
N ASP A 15 -22.92 1.74 23.65
CA ASP A 15 -22.26 0.91 22.65
C ASP A 15 -22.44 -0.56 23.03
N TYR A 16 -23.01 -1.34 22.10
CA TYR A 16 -23.23 -2.78 22.26
C TYR A 16 -22.09 -3.56 21.61
N LEU A 17 -21.44 -4.43 22.38
CA LEU A 17 -20.44 -5.39 21.90
C LEU A 17 -21.02 -6.80 21.99
N GLU A 18 -21.19 -7.45 20.84
CA GLU A 18 -21.64 -8.84 20.78
C GLU A 18 -20.44 -9.78 20.73
N LEU A 19 -20.50 -10.87 21.51
CA LEU A 19 -19.52 -11.95 21.40
C LEU A 19 -19.58 -12.56 20.00
N THR A 20 -18.48 -12.45 19.27
CA THR A 20 -18.32 -13.05 17.94
C THR A 20 -17.18 -14.06 17.96
N TYR A 21 -17.29 -15.09 17.14
CA TYR A 21 -16.21 -16.04 16.96
C TYR A 21 -15.00 -15.34 16.33
N LEU A 22 -13.81 -15.59 16.85
CA LEU A 22 -12.55 -15.06 16.30
C LEU A 22 -12.39 -15.41 14.81
N SER A 23 -12.89 -16.56 14.37
CA SER A 23 -12.90 -17.00 12.98
C SER A 23 -13.78 -16.16 12.05
N ALA A 24 -14.81 -15.48 12.59
CA ALA A 24 -15.66 -14.57 11.84
C ALA A 24 -14.98 -13.23 11.55
N ILE A 25 -13.90 -12.91 12.27
CA ILE A 25 -13.11 -11.71 12.04
C ILE A 25 -12.24 -11.92 10.80
N HIS A 26 -12.48 -11.09 9.77
CA HIS A 26 -11.64 -11.08 8.59
C HIS A 26 -10.20 -10.71 8.97
N HIS A 27 -9.25 -11.59 8.66
CA HIS A 27 -7.83 -11.31 8.78
C HIS A 27 -7.14 -11.50 7.43
N GLU A 28 -6.27 -10.57 7.07
CA GLU A 28 -5.41 -10.75 5.90
C GLU A 28 -4.23 -11.66 6.26
N LYS A 29 -4.01 -12.69 5.44
CA LYS A 29 -2.84 -13.57 5.58
C LYS A 29 -1.63 -12.91 4.94
N PHE A 30 -0.65 -12.55 5.76
CA PHE A 30 0.64 -12.06 5.28
C PHE A 30 1.63 -13.20 5.05
N VAL A 31 2.39 -13.13 3.96
CA VAL A 31 3.47 -14.08 3.68
C VAL A 31 4.61 -13.86 4.67
N LYS A 32 4.91 -14.88 5.48
CA LYS A 32 6.01 -14.89 6.44
C LYS A 32 7.36 -14.75 5.74
N VAL A 33 8.31 -14.09 6.41
CA VAL A 33 9.70 -14.02 5.97
C VAL A 33 10.35 -15.40 6.15
N ARG A 34 11.20 -15.83 5.22
CA ARG A 34 11.98 -17.07 5.36
C ARG A 34 12.95 -16.91 6.53
N HIS A 35 13.03 -17.92 7.39
CA HIS A 35 13.85 -17.84 8.60
C HIS A 35 15.36 -17.71 8.32
N TYR A 36 15.81 -18.20 7.17
CA TYR A 36 17.22 -18.12 6.73
C TYR A 36 17.51 -16.90 5.83
N ALA A 37 16.51 -16.05 5.52
CA ALA A 37 16.74 -14.92 4.64
C ALA A 37 17.44 -13.76 5.37
N ASN A 38 18.49 -13.24 4.77
CA ASN A 38 19.26 -12.11 5.27
C ASN A 38 19.12 -10.89 4.33
N PRO A 39 18.61 -9.74 4.79
CA PRO A 39 18.48 -8.52 3.97
C PRO A 39 19.79 -8.00 3.38
N TYR A 40 20.92 -8.33 4.00
CA TYR A 40 22.25 -7.86 3.62
C TYR A 40 23.02 -8.88 2.77
N ASP A 41 22.51 -10.10 2.60
CA ASP A 41 23.13 -11.10 1.75
C ASP A 41 22.75 -10.85 0.27
N PRO A 42 23.72 -10.68 -0.64
CA PRO A 42 23.46 -10.54 -2.06
C PRO A 42 22.63 -11.68 -2.66
N ALA A 43 22.73 -12.90 -2.12
CA ALA A 43 21.95 -14.06 -2.58
C ALA A 43 20.44 -13.86 -2.35
N ASP A 44 20.06 -13.20 -1.26
CA ASP A 44 18.67 -12.94 -0.90
C ASP A 44 18.09 -11.65 -1.50
N LYS A 45 18.90 -10.86 -2.22
CA LYS A 45 18.46 -9.62 -2.86
C LYS A 45 17.18 -9.82 -3.69
N SER A 46 17.15 -10.86 -4.52
CA SER A 46 15.99 -11.19 -5.37
C SER A 46 14.73 -11.51 -4.55
N TYR A 47 14.89 -12.14 -3.38
CA TYR A 47 13.80 -12.46 -2.48
C TYR A 47 13.17 -11.20 -1.87
N TYR A 48 14.00 -10.25 -1.41
CA TYR A 48 13.51 -8.98 -0.87
C TYR A 48 12.89 -8.09 -1.95
N GLU A 49 13.45 -8.03 -3.16
CA GLU A 49 12.84 -7.31 -4.29
C GLU A 49 11.44 -7.86 -4.65
N TRP A 50 11.27 -9.19 -4.61
CA TRP A 50 9.96 -9.82 -4.78
C TRP A 50 9.01 -9.45 -3.63
N ARG A 51 9.48 -9.43 -2.38
CA ARG A 51 8.67 -9.04 -1.22
C ARG A 51 8.23 -7.59 -1.27
N GLU A 52 9.09 -6.65 -1.64
CA GLU A 52 8.74 -5.25 -1.86
C GLU A 52 7.64 -5.13 -2.92
N THR A 53 7.79 -5.87 -4.03
CA THR A 53 6.77 -5.93 -5.08
C THR A 53 5.45 -6.49 -4.56
N TYR A 54 5.50 -7.53 -3.72
CA TYR A 54 4.33 -8.12 -3.07
C TYR A 54 3.62 -7.12 -2.16
N HIS A 55 4.36 -6.44 -1.27
CA HIS A 55 3.81 -5.43 -0.36
C HIS A 55 3.17 -4.28 -1.11
N MET A 56 3.82 -3.80 -2.16
CA MET A 56 3.28 -2.72 -2.98
C MET A 56 1.97 -3.13 -3.66
N LYS A 57 1.88 -4.37 -4.18
CA LYS A 57 0.63 -4.91 -4.72
C LYS A 57 -0.48 -5.01 -3.66
N GLN A 58 -0.14 -5.35 -2.41
CA GLN A 58 -1.11 -5.34 -1.31
C GLN A 58 -1.60 -3.92 -0.99
N THR A 59 -0.75 -2.89 -1.02
CA THR A 59 -1.18 -1.49 -0.84
C THR A 59 -2.20 -1.06 -1.89
N LEU A 60 -1.99 -1.55 -3.12
CA LEU A 60 -2.80 -1.21 -4.27
C LEU A 60 -3.94 -2.20 -4.49
N LYS A 61 -4.18 -3.14 -3.56
CA LYS A 61 -5.24 -4.13 -3.65
C LYS A 61 -6.59 -3.43 -3.80
N GLY A 62 -7.40 -3.88 -4.76
CA GLY A 62 -8.65 -3.23 -5.14
C GLY A 62 -8.51 -1.98 -6.03
N ARG A 63 -7.29 -1.47 -6.26
CA ARG A 63 -7.02 -0.29 -7.11
C ARG A 63 -6.29 -0.70 -8.40
N GLN A 64 -6.97 -1.48 -9.24
CA GLN A 64 -6.37 -2.09 -10.45
C GLN A 64 -5.75 -1.05 -11.41
N SER A 65 -6.36 0.13 -11.53
CA SER A 65 -5.82 1.22 -12.35
C SER A 65 -4.44 1.68 -11.87
N LEU A 66 -4.22 1.78 -10.56
CA LEU A 66 -2.92 2.15 -9.98
C LEU A 66 -1.88 1.05 -10.17
N ILE A 67 -2.28 -0.22 -10.02
CA ILE A 67 -1.40 -1.36 -10.30
C ILE A 67 -0.92 -1.30 -11.75
N ASN A 68 -1.83 -1.01 -12.68
CA ASN A 68 -1.51 -0.94 -14.10
C ASN A 68 -0.55 0.23 -14.42
N ILE A 69 -0.77 1.41 -13.83
CA ILE A 69 0.13 2.55 -13.97
C ILE A 69 1.52 2.21 -13.40
N TRP A 70 1.59 1.69 -12.18
CA TRP A 70 2.83 1.31 -11.51
C TRP A 70 3.65 0.29 -12.32
N LYS A 71 2.98 -0.73 -12.87
CA LYS A 71 3.61 -1.72 -13.76
C LYS A 71 4.11 -1.08 -15.06
N ARG A 72 3.31 -0.22 -15.69
CA ARG A 72 3.68 0.47 -16.94
C ARG A 72 4.92 1.34 -16.77
N GLN A 73 5.09 1.94 -15.59
CA GLN A 73 6.27 2.73 -15.23
C GLN A 73 7.46 1.88 -14.77
N ASN A 74 7.45 0.55 -14.96
CA ASN A 74 8.48 -0.36 -14.45
C ASN A 74 8.76 -0.19 -12.94
N LYS A 75 7.74 0.20 -12.17
CA LYS A 75 7.82 0.46 -10.73
C LYS A 75 8.76 1.60 -10.34
N VAL A 76 9.19 2.45 -11.27
CA VAL A 76 10.12 3.56 -10.99
C VAL A 76 9.46 4.92 -11.14
N CYS A 77 9.95 5.89 -10.37
CA CYS A 77 9.54 7.27 -10.49
C CYS A 77 10.22 7.90 -11.71
N PRO A 78 9.46 8.52 -12.63
CA PRO A 78 10.03 9.11 -13.85
C PRO A 78 10.87 10.36 -13.60
N ILE A 79 10.89 10.90 -12.37
CA ILE A 79 11.63 12.12 -12.02
C ILE A 79 13.00 11.80 -11.42
N CYS A 80 13.06 10.93 -10.41
CA CYS A 80 14.32 10.57 -9.74
C CYS A 80 14.90 9.22 -10.19
N GLY A 81 14.16 8.43 -10.98
CA GLY A 81 14.59 7.10 -11.44
C GLY A 81 14.55 6.00 -10.37
N GLU A 82 14.31 6.34 -9.10
CA GLU A 82 14.22 5.37 -8.00
C GLU A 82 12.89 4.62 -8.01
N ARG A 83 12.86 3.45 -7.35
CA ARG A 83 11.65 2.64 -7.20
C ARG A 83 10.56 3.36 -6.42
N ILE A 84 9.31 3.15 -6.83
CA ILE A 84 8.11 3.54 -6.09
C ILE A 84 7.68 2.34 -5.25
N ASP A 85 7.83 2.48 -3.93
CA ASP A 85 7.52 1.48 -2.92
C ASP A 85 6.59 2.07 -1.84
N ARG A 86 6.53 1.43 -0.67
CA ARG A 86 5.76 1.90 0.49
C ARG A 86 6.56 2.85 1.39
N GLU A 87 7.89 2.78 1.33
CA GLU A 87 8.75 3.51 2.27
C GLU A 87 8.68 5.00 1.97
N ARG A 88 8.65 5.34 0.68
CA ARG A 88 8.59 6.72 0.22
C ARG A 88 7.16 7.11 -0.14
N PRO A 89 6.64 8.23 0.39
CA PRO A 89 5.32 8.70 0.01
C PRO A 89 5.30 9.09 -1.48
N TRP A 90 4.27 8.65 -2.18
CA TRP A 90 4.04 8.93 -3.59
C TRP A 90 2.64 9.49 -3.83
N SER A 91 2.43 10.07 -5.00
CA SER A 91 1.19 10.69 -5.42
C SER A 91 0.97 10.52 -6.90
N ILE A 92 -0.29 10.65 -7.31
CA ILE A 92 -0.66 10.66 -8.72
C ILE A 92 -0.49 12.09 -9.25
N THR A 93 0.04 12.17 -10.46
CA THR A 93 0.04 13.36 -11.31
C THR A 93 -0.69 13.05 -12.60
N GLU A 94 -1.46 14.02 -13.10
CA GLU A 94 -2.10 13.94 -14.41
C GLU A 94 -1.45 14.97 -15.33
N GLN A 95 -1.12 14.54 -16.54
CA GLN A 95 -0.58 15.40 -17.60
C GLN A 95 -1.36 15.14 -18.89
N ILE A 96 -1.52 16.17 -19.72
CA ILE A 96 -2.15 16.04 -21.03
C ILE A 96 -1.01 15.88 -22.04
N VAL A 97 -0.92 14.70 -22.66
CA VAL A 97 0.03 14.41 -23.74
C VAL A 97 -0.80 14.05 -24.96
N ASP A 98 -0.60 14.77 -26.07
CA ASP A 98 -1.33 14.57 -27.33
C ASP A 98 -2.85 14.55 -27.17
N GLY A 99 -3.39 15.48 -26.36
CA GLY A 99 -4.82 15.59 -26.07
C GLY A 99 -5.39 14.49 -25.15
N ARG A 100 -4.57 13.54 -24.68
CA ARG A 100 -4.99 12.46 -23.77
C ARG A 100 -4.48 12.71 -22.36
N LYS A 101 -5.35 12.47 -21.36
CA LYS A 101 -4.97 12.52 -19.95
C LYS A 101 -4.17 11.28 -19.58
N VAL A 102 -2.89 11.46 -19.28
CA VAL A 102 -1.97 10.41 -18.82
C VAL A 102 -1.77 10.58 -17.32
N ARG A 103 -2.04 9.49 -16.57
CA ARG A 103 -1.80 9.42 -15.13
C ARG A 103 -0.49 8.71 -14.84
N THR A 104 0.27 9.26 -13.91
CA THR A 104 1.64 8.85 -13.61
C THR A 104 1.83 8.84 -12.09
N LEU A 105 2.49 7.82 -11.55
CA LEU A 105 2.91 7.81 -10.15
C LEU A 105 4.27 8.49 -10.02
N VAL A 106 4.39 9.39 -9.04
CA VAL A 106 5.62 10.11 -8.72
C VAL A 106 5.78 10.18 -7.20
N HIS A 107 7.02 10.25 -6.70
CA HIS A 107 7.24 10.57 -5.29
C HIS A 107 6.65 11.94 -4.95
N THR A 108 6.15 12.11 -3.74
CA THR A 108 5.59 13.39 -3.29
C THR A 108 6.64 14.50 -3.28
N SER A 109 7.88 14.16 -2.92
CA SER A 109 9.04 15.04 -3.04
C SER A 109 9.27 15.47 -4.49
N CYS A 110 9.31 14.52 -5.43
CA CYS A 110 9.46 14.78 -6.86
C CYS A 110 8.32 15.61 -7.46
N LYS A 111 7.08 15.40 -6.98
CA LYS A 111 5.92 16.18 -7.43
C LYS A 111 6.06 17.68 -7.15
N ARG A 112 6.79 18.06 -6.08
CA ARG A 112 7.07 19.46 -5.75
C ARG A 112 8.05 20.11 -6.72
N ILE A 113 8.96 19.33 -7.30
CA ILE A 113 9.95 19.80 -8.28
C ILE A 113 9.25 20.19 -9.59
N ILE A 114 8.28 19.37 -10.05
CA ILE A 114 7.51 19.62 -11.29
C ILE A 114 6.66 20.90 -11.22
N LYS A 115 6.30 21.35 -10.00
CA LYS A 115 5.42 22.51 -9.79
C LYS A 115 6.16 23.85 -9.68
N LYS A 116 7.49 23.84 -9.69
CA LYS A 116 8.33 25.04 -9.84
C LYS A 116 8.68 25.22 -11.30
#